data_AF-A0A258R9B4-F1
#
_entry.id   AF-A0A258R9B4-F1
#
_cell.length_a   1.000
_cell.length_b   1.000
_cell.length_c   1.000
_cell.angle_alpha   90.00
_cell.angle_beta   90.00
_cell.angle_gamma   90.00
#
_symmetry.space_group_name_H-M   'P 1'
#
loop_
_entity.id
_entity.type
_entity.pdbx_description
1 polymer ?
#
loop_
_entity_poly.entity_id
_entity_poly.type
_entity_poly.pdbx_seq_one_letter_code
_entity_poly.pdbx_strand_id
1 'polypeptide(L)'
;MSSLSATIQDVFNEPGCGKNANKSEAERKKGCTKQLQPGGAAGGCAFDGAKIALQPLTDVAHLIHGPIACEGNSWDNRGAKSSGSNIWRTGFTTDINETDVVFGGEKRLFKAIREIIEKYDPPAVFVYQTCVPAMIGDDINAVCKAAKEKFGKPVIPVNS
;
A
#
# COMPACT_ATOMS: atom_id res chain seq x y z
N MET A 1 -24.09 28.68 12.84
CA MET A 1 -23.25 27.52 12.48
C MET A 1 -24.14 26.51 11.77
N SER A 2 -23.72 26.00 10.61
CA SER A 2 -24.42 24.93 9.89
C SER A 2 -24.43 23.65 10.74
N SER A 3 -25.52 22.87 10.70
CA SER A 3 -25.56 21.57 11.35
C SER A 3 -24.71 20.56 10.57
N LEU A 4 -24.19 19.52 11.25
CA LEU A 4 -23.43 18.45 10.58
C LEU A 4 -24.22 17.82 9.43
N SER A 5 -25.53 17.67 9.60
CA SER A 5 -26.44 17.16 8.57
C SER A 5 -26.44 18.05 7.32
N ALA A 6 -26.55 19.37 7.50
CA ALA A 6 -26.51 20.32 6.39
C ALA A 6 -25.15 20.33 5.68
N THR A 7 -24.04 20.20 6.42
CA THR A 7 -22.69 20.10 5.85
C THR A 7 -22.52 18.82 5.03
N ILE A 8 -22.98 17.66 5.52
CA ILE A 8 -22.93 16.39 4.77
C ILE A 8 -23.75 16.49 3.49
N GLN A 9 -24.90 17.16 3.53
CA GLN A 9 -25.78 17.29 2.39
C GLN A 9 -25.20 18.20 1.29
N ASP A 10 -24.41 19.20 1.67
CA ASP A 10 -23.72 20.10 0.74
C ASP A 10 -22.61 19.39 -0.05
N VAL A 11 -21.95 18.36 0.53
CA VAL A 11 -20.94 17.54 -0.17
C VAL A 11 -21.52 16.77 -1.36
N PHE A 12 -22.83 16.47 -1.35
CA PHE A 12 -23.50 15.81 -2.47
C PHE A 12 -23.96 16.80 -3.56
N ASN A 13 -23.75 18.10 -3.39
CA ASN A 13 -24.08 19.11 -4.38
C ASN A 13 -22.90 19.29 -5.36
N GLU A 14 -22.91 18.49 -6.44
CA GLU A 14 -21.87 18.52 -7.47
C GLU A 14 -22.37 19.15 -8.80
N PRO A 15 -22.54 20.48 -8.89
CA PRO A 15 -23.14 21.14 -10.06
C PRO A 15 -22.31 20.96 -11.35
N GLY A 16 -21.01 20.66 -11.24
CA GLY A 16 -20.13 20.44 -12.39
C GLY A 16 -20.04 19.00 -12.89
N CYS A 17 -20.68 18.02 -12.24
CA CYS A 17 -20.58 16.62 -12.63
C CYS A 17 -21.55 16.30 -13.78
N GLY A 18 -21.05 16.11 -15.00
CA GLY A 18 -21.86 15.80 -16.19
C GLY A 18 -22.73 14.52 -16.07
N LYS A 19 -22.33 13.56 -15.23
CA LYS A 19 -23.13 12.35 -14.92
C LYS A 19 -24.28 12.64 -13.94
N ASN A 20 -24.12 13.62 -13.05
CA ASN A 20 -25.18 14.06 -12.15
C ASN A 20 -26.06 15.13 -12.79
N ALA A 21 -25.61 15.83 -13.83
CA ALA A 21 -26.40 16.82 -14.57
C ALA A 21 -27.70 16.25 -15.18
N ASN A 22 -27.65 15.00 -15.63
CA ASN A 22 -28.78 14.33 -16.30
C ASN A 22 -29.70 13.55 -15.35
N LYS A 23 -29.42 13.54 -14.04
CA LYS A 23 -30.24 12.85 -13.03
C LYS A 23 -31.31 13.78 -12.49
N SER A 24 -32.47 13.23 -12.11
CA SER A 24 -33.50 14.00 -11.41
C SER A 24 -33.00 14.52 -10.06
N GLU A 25 -33.66 15.52 -9.48
CA GLU A 25 -33.27 16.09 -8.18
C GLU A 25 -33.22 15.04 -7.05
N ALA A 26 -34.10 14.03 -7.11
CA ALA A 26 -34.13 12.90 -6.19
C ALA A 26 -32.96 11.92 -6.39
N GLU A 27 -32.44 11.78 -7.61
CA GLU A 27 -31.35 10.87 -7.96
C GLU A 27 -29.95 11.52 -7.82
N ARG A 28 -29.86 12.84 -7.93
CA ARG A 28 -28.65 13.64 -7.68
C ARG A 28 -28.13 13.53 -6.25
N LYS A 29 -29.02 13.25 -5.29
CA LYS A 29 -28.74 13.23 -3.84
C LYS A 29 -28.57 11.82 -3.27
N LYS A 30 -28.71 10.77 -4.10
CA LYS A 30 -28.40 9.40 -3.69
C LYS A 30 -26.88 9.23 -3.79
N GLY A 31 -26.19 9.47 -2.67
CA GLY A 31 -24.82 9.01 -2.50
C GLY A 31 -24.70 7.51 -2.78
N CYS A 32 -23.50 6.94 -2.71
CA CYS A 32 -23.36 5.49 -2.78
C CYS A 32 -23.96 4.86 -1.49
N THR A 33 -25.28 4.76 -1.41
CA THR A 33 -26.03 4.22 -0.27
C THR A 33 -25.97 2.69 -0.22
N LYS A 34 -25.22 2.08 -1.14
CA LYS A 34 -25.01 0.64 -1.15
C LYS A 34 -24.09 0.33 0.02
N GLN A 35 -24.69 -0.11 1.12
CA GLN A 35 -23.96 -0.67 2.24
C GLN A 35 -23.08 -1.80 1.70
N LEU A 36 -21.76 -1.63 1.83
CA LEU A 36 -20.79 -2.61 1.36
C LEU A 36 -21.06 -3.91 2.11
N GLN A 37 -21.40 -4.97 1.38
CA GLN A 37 -21.50 -6.29 1.98
C GLN A 37 -20.08 -6.74 2.35
N PRO A 38 -19.86 -7.33 3.54
CA PRO A 38 -18.60 -7.99 3.84
C PRO A 38 -18.23 -8.96 2.71
N GLY A 39 -17.01 -8.85 2.17
CA GLY A 39 -16.56 -9.62 1.00
C GLY A 39 -17.01 -9.07 -0.37
N GLY A 40 -17.93 -8.10 -0.40
CA GLY A 40 -18.33 -7.36 -1.61
C GLY A 40 -17.46 -6.14 -1.90
N ALA A 41 -16.22 -6.10 -1.40
CA ALA A 41 -15.33 -4.96 -1.53
C ALA A 41 -15.09 -4.61 -3.01
N ALA A 42 -15.28 -3.35 -3.36
CA ALA A 42 -15.10 -2.84 -4.72
C ALA A 42 -13.62 -2.61 -5.11
N GLY A 43 -12.66 -3.22 -4.39
CA GLY A 43 -11.22 -3.05 -4.60
C GLY A 43 -10.36 -3.85 -3.62
N GLY A 44 -9.04 -3.87 -3.85
CA GLY A 44 -8.05 -4.48 -2.96
C GLY A 44 -7.85 -3.71 -1.65
N CYS A 45 -7.04 -4.26 -0.73
CA CYS A 45 -6.67 -3.56 0.50
C CYS A 45 -5.74 -2.36 0.21
N ALA A 46 -5.47 -1.55 1.22
CA ALA A 46 -4.62 -0.36 1.06
C ALA A 46 -3.20 -0.72 0.59
N PHE A 47 -2.63 -1.84 1.04
CA PHE A 47 -1.39 -2.40 0.49
C PHE A 47 -1.49 -2.69 -1.02
N ASP A 48 -2.55 -3.38 -1.47
CA ASP A 48 -2.75 -3.64 -2.91
C ASP A 48 -2.79 -2.31 -3.68
N GLY A 49 -3.58 -1.34 -3.20
CA GLY A 49 -3.63 0.02 -3.76
C GLY A 49 -2.25 0.67 -3.91
N ALA A 50 -1.44 0.65 -2.84
CA ALA A 50 -0.11 1.24 -2.82
C ALA A 50 0.86 0.52 -3.76
N LYS A 51 0.83 -0.82 -3.80
CA LYS A 51 1.66 -1.62 -4.70
C LYS A 51 1.30 -1.35 -6.15
N ILE A 52 0.02 -1.31 -6.51
CA ILE A 52 -0.43 -0.97 -7.88
C ILE A 52 0.11 0.39 -8.33
N ALA A 53 0.06 1.38 -7.45
CA ALA A 53 0.47 2.74 -7.77
C ALA A 53 1.99 2.85 -7.99
N LEU A 54 2.77 2.08 -7.23
CA LEU A 54 4.23 2.21 -7.18
C LEU A 54 5.00 1.16 -7.99
N GLN A 55 4.41 -0.02 -8.25
CA GLN A 55 5.02 -1.11 -9.03
C GLN A 55 5.48 -0.73 -10.45
N PRO A 56 4.93 0.30 -11.12
CA PRO A 56 5.49 0.81 -12.37
C PRO A 56 6.91 1.41 -12.26
N LEU A 57 7.45 1.58 -11.05
CA LEU A 57 8.86 1.94 -10.84
C LEU A 57 9.72 0.68 -10.96
N THR A 58 9.98 0.28 -12.21
CA THR A 58 10.42 -1.09 -12.54
C THR A 58 11.86 -1.42 -12.14
N ASP A 59 12.65 -0.43 -11.74
CA ASP A 59 14.06 -0.57 -11.36
C ASP A 59 14.32 -0.62 -9.86
N VAL A 60 13.30 -0.43 -9.02
CA VAL A 60 13.41 -0.47 -7.55
C VAL A 60 12.94 -1.81 -6.97
N ALA A 61 13.41 -2.15 -5.78
CA ALA A 61 12.89 -3.31 -5.07
C ALA A 61 11.61 -2.96 -4.29
N HIS A 62 10.58 -3.80 -4.43
CA HIS A 62 9.33 -3.71 -3.68
C HIS A 62 9.32 -4.76 -2.56
N LEU A 63 9.66 -4.34 -1.34
CA LEU A 63 9.70 -5.20 -0.15
C LEU A 63 8.40 -5.11 0.64
N ILE A 64 7.73 -6.24 0.80
CA ILE A 64 6.51 -6.36 1.57
C ILE A 64 6.85 -6.82 2.99
N HIS A 65 6.68 -5.93 3.96
CA HIS A 65 6.75 -6.25 5.37
C HIS A 65 5.41 -6.83 5.81
N GLY A 66 5.35 -8.16 5.94
CA GLY A 66 4.14 -8.88 6.30
C GLY A 66 4.25 -10.39 6.08
N PRO A 67 3.16 -11.14 6.30
CA PRO A 67 3.11 -12.58 6.00
C PRO A 67 3.24 -12.84 4.49
N ILE A 68 3.83 -13.98 4.09
CA ILE A 68 4.05 -14.34 2.68
C ILE A 68 2.79 -14.24 1.82
N ALA A 69 1.61 -14.52 2.39
CA ALA A 69 0.35 -14.48 1.66
C ALA A 69 0.05 -13.11 1.01
N CYS A 70 0.48 -12.00 1.61
CA CYS A 70 0.25 -10.67 1.02
C CYS A 70 1.02 -10.50 -0.29
N GLU A 71 2.30 -10.90 -0.30
CA GLU A 71 3.10 -10.88 -1.51
C GLU A 71 2.63 -11.96 -2.48
N GLY A 72 2.51 -13.20 -2.03
CA GLY A 72 2.13 -14.33 -2.89
C GLY A 72 0.81 -14.13 -3.65
N ASN A 73 -0.20 -13.50 -3.04
CA ASN A 73 -1.46 -13.20 -3.71
C ASN A 73 -1.42 -11.96 -4.59
N SER A 74 -0.51 -11.02 -4.36
CA SER A 74 -0.39 -9.77 -5.15
C SER A 74 0.72 -9.82 -6.19
N TRP A 75 1.55 -10.85 -6.16
CA TRP A 75 2.72 -10.99 -6.98
C TRP A 75 2.34 -11.08 -8.46
N ASP A 76 2.86 -10.15 -9.25
CA ASP A 76 2.63 -10.02 -10.68
C ASP A 76 1.14 -9.93 -11.12
N ASN A 77 0.21 -9.67 -10.20
CA ASN A 77 -1.22 -9.51 -10.54
C ASN A 77 -1.49 -8.31 -11.45
N ARG A 78 -0.58 -7.32 -11.46
CA ARG A 78 -0.65 -6.13 -12.33
C ARG A 78 0.72 -5.86 -12.94
N GLY A 79 0.95 -6.40 -14.14
CA GLY A 79 2.23 -6.22 -14.83
C GLY A 79 2.56 -4.75 -15.13
N ALA A 80 3.85 -4.42 -15.16
CA ALA A 80 4.39 -3.16 -15.61
C ALA A 80 5.18 -3.34 -16.91
N LYS A 81 5.18 -2.32 -17.78
CA LYS A 81 6.11 -2.28 -18.92
C LYS A 81 7.45 -1.76 -18.40
N SER A 82 8.54 -2.44 -18.78
CA SER A 82 9.90 -1.99 -18.50
C SER A 82 10.73 -1.97 -19.78
N SER A 83 11.62 -0.99 -19.91
CA SER A 83 12.60 -0.88 -20.99
C SER A 83 14.00 -1.33 -20.59
N GLY A 84 14.18 -1.86 -19.38
CA GLY A 84 15.49 -2.27 -18.86
C GLY A 84 15.37 -3.24 -17.68
N SER A 85 15.40 -2.71 -16.46
CA SER A 85 15.35 -3.51 -15.24
C SER A 85 14.01 -4.25 -15.08
N ASN A 86 14.05 -5.49 -14.59
CA ASN A 86 12.87 -6.28 -14.29
C ASN A 86 12.79 -6.69 -12.81
N ILE A 87 13.53 -5.99 -11.93
CA ILE A 87 13.58 -6.33 -10.50
C ILE A 87 12.20 -6.25 -9.84
N TRP A 88 11.31 -5.38 -10.32
CA TRP A 88 9.92 -5.29 -9.85
C TRP A 88 9.12 -6.61 -9.97
N ARG A 89 9.53 -7.53 -10.86
CA ARG A 89 8.92 -8.87 -10.96
C ARG A 89 9.39 -9.82 -9.88
N THR A 90 10.38 -9.46 -9.08
CA THR A 90 10.84 -10.28 -7.96
C THR A 90 9.99 -9.94 -6.73
N GLY A 91 9.28 -10.93 -6.19
CA GLY A 91 8.50 -10.74 -4.97
C GLY A 91 9.41 -10.79 -3.74
N PHE A 92 9.61 -9.63 -3.10
CA PHE A 92 10.34 -9.55 -1.83
C PHE A 92 9.37 -9.47 -0.67
N THR A 93 9.55 -10.32 0.33
CA THR A 93 8.74 -10.30 1.55
C THR A 93 9.59 -10.61 2.76
N THR A 94 9.23 -10.05 3.91
CA THR A 94 9.85 -10.44 5.18
C THR A 94 9.33 -11.79 5.67
N ASP A 95 8.16 -12.22 5.19
CA ASP A 95 7.44 -13.42 5.66
C ASP A 95 7.34 -13.48 7.19
N ILE A 96 6.63 -12.48 7.76
CA ILE A 96 6.35 -12.42 9.21
C ILE A 96 5.57 -13.66 9.61
N ASN A 97 6.01 -14.30 10.68
CA ASN A 97 5.32 -15.42 11.32
C ASN A 97 4.88 -15.07 12.76
N GLU A 98 4.29 -16.03 13.47
CA GLU A 98 3.76 -15.85 14.82
C GLU A 98 4.84 -15.42 15.83
N THR A 99 6.09 -15.83 15.63
CA THR A 99 7.21 -15.41 16.49
C THR A 99 7.48 -13.92 16.31
N ASP A 100 7.49 -13.44 15.06
CA ASP A 100 7.66 -12.02 14.76
C ASP A 100 6.45 -11.20 15.26
N VAL A 101 5.24 -11.77 15.29
CA VAL A 101 4.06 -11.13 15.89
C VAL A 101 4.22 -10.92 17.40
N VAL A 102 4.85 -11.87 18.10
CA VAL A 102 5.08 -11.78 19.56
C VAL A 102 6.25 -10.84 19.90
N PHE A 103 7.32 -10.86 19.11
CA PHE A 103 8.58 -10.18 19.44
C PHE A 103 8.91 -8.94 18.57
N GLY A 104 8.06 -8.61 17.60
CA GLY A 104 8.26 -7.54 16.63
C GLY A 104 9.02 -7.98 15.37
N GLY A 105 8.64 -7.41 14.23
CA GLY A 105 9.20 -7.73 12.90
C GLY A 105 10.35 -6.82 12.47
N GLU A 106 10.65 -5.75 13.19
CA GLU A 106 11.59 -4.70 12.79
C GLU A 106 13.01 -5.20 12.47
N LYS A 107 13.55 -6.10 13.31
CA LYS A 107 14.90 -6.67 13.10
C LYS A 107 14.96 -7.51 11.83
N ARG A 108 13.87 -8.23 11.53
CA ARG A 108 13.74 -9.03 10.31
C ARG A 108 13.61 -8.12 9.10
N LEU A 109 12.84 -7.03 9.20
CA LEU A 109 12.75 -6.01 8.16
C LEU A 109 14.12 -5.42 7.81
N PHE A 110 14.88 -4.99 8.82
CA PHE A 110 16.23 -4.44 8.57
C PHE A 110 17.15 -5.46 7.87
N LYS A 111 17.11 -6.73 8.29
CA LYS A 111 17.87 -7.81 7.63
C LYS A 111 17.43 -8.04 6.19
N ALA A 112 16.13 -8.01 5.91
CA ALA A 112 15.60 -8.16 4.56
C ALA A 112 16.05 -7.00 3.65
N ILE A 113 15.98 -5.76 4.12
CA ILE A 113 16.47 -4.59 3.37
C ILE A 113 17.96 -4.75 3.05
N ARG A 114 18.77 -5.14 4.05
CA ARG A 114 20.20 -5.43 3.86
C ARG A 114 20.42 -6.47 2.78
N GLU A 115 19.73 -7.61 2.84
CA GLU A 115 19.90 -8.68 1.85
C GLU A 115 19.51 -8.26 0.44
N ILE A 116 18.45 -7.46 0.29
CA ILE A 116 18.04 -6.92 -1.00
C ILE A 116 19.14 -6.02 -1.56
N ILE A 117 19.66 -5.10 -0.75
CA ILE A 117 20.72 -4.18 -1.16
C ILE A 117 21.99 -4.95 -1.53
N GLU A 118 22.44 -5.89 -0.70
CA GLU A 118 23.66 -6.67 -0.94
C GLU A 118 23.57 -7.57 -2.17
N LYS A 119 22.40 -8.18 -2.44
CA LYS A 119 22.24 -9.17 -3.52
C LYS A 119 21.84 -8.55 -4.86
N TYR A 120 21.01 -7.51 -4.85
CA TYR A 120 20.40 -6.95 -6.06
C TYR A 120 20.82 -5.51 -6.34
N ASP A 121 21.39 -4.83 -5.35
CA ASP A 121 21.89 -3.46 -5.45
C ASP A 121 20.93 -2.46 -6.15
N PRO A 122 19.61 -2.45 -5.87
CA PRO A 122 18.67 -1.57 -6.58
C PRO A 122 18.94 -0.09 -6.27
N PRO A 123 18.49 0.85 -7.12
CA PRO A 123 18.60 2.29 -6.86
C PRO A 123 17.82 2.74 -5.62
N ALA A 124 16.74 2.04 -5.27
CA ALA A 124 15.94 2.29 -4.07
C ALA A 124 15.18 1.03 -3.62
N VAL A 125 14.68 1.04 -2.38
CA VAL A 125 13.80 0.02 -1.82
C VAL A 125 12.52 0.68 -1.28
N PHE A 126 11.36 0.29 -1.82
CA PHE A 126 10.07 0.61 -1.22
C PHE A 126 9.69 -0.47 -0.22
N VAL A 127 9.31 -0.05 0.99
CA VAL A 127 8.92 -0.95 2.08
C VAL A 127 7.43 -0.76 2.37
N TYR A 128 6.62 -1.74 2.01
CA TYR A 128 5.19 -1.76 2.26
C TYR A 128 4.89 -2.41 3.59
N GLN A 129 4.08 -1.77 4.43
CA GLN A 129 3.56 -2.39 5.64
C GLN A 129 2.21 -3.03 5.36
N THR A 130 2.01 -4.29 5.76
CA THR A 130 0.69 -4.93 5.71
C THR A 130 -0.04 -4.82 7.05
N CYS A 131 -1.28 -5.30 7.10
CA CYS A 131 -2.14 -5.17 8.28
C CYS A 131 -1.57 -5.80 9.56
N VAL A 132 -0.81 -6.89 9.46
CA VAL A 132 -0.25 -7.59 10.63
C VAL A 132 0.84 -6.75 11.33
N PRO A 133 1.96 -6.38 10.67
CA PRO A 133 2.97 -5.51 11.29
C PRO A 133 2.41 -4.15 11.72
N ALA A 134 1.44 -3.61 10.95
CA ALA A 134 0.73 -2.38 11.34
C ALA A 134 -0.03 -2.53 12.68
N MET A 135 -0.68 -3.69 12.89
CA MET A 135 -1.49 -3.94 14.09
C MET A 135 -0.63 -4.15 15.34
N ILE A 136 0.51 -4.83 15.20
CA ILE A 136 1.45 -5.01 16.33
C ILE A 136 2.28 -3.75 16.61
N GLY A 137 2.31 -2.80 15.67
CA GLY A 137 2.94 -1.50 15.83
C GLY A 137 4.42 -1.46 15.48
N ASP A 138 4.87 -2.28 14.52
CA ASP A 138 6.24 -2.19 14.00
C ASP A 138 6.50 -0.78 13.40
N ASP A 139 7.59 -0.12 13.80
CA ASP A 139 7.95 1.21 13.29
C ASP A 139 8.82 1.11 12.03
N ILE A 140 8.15 0.92 10.89
CA ILE A 140 8.86 0.86 9.60
C ILE A 140 9.56 2.17 9.25
N ASN A 141 9.13 3.32 9.79
CA ASN A 141 9.75 4.60 9.49
C ASN A 141 11.13 4.69 10.15
N ALA A 142 11.23 4.27 11.42
CA ALA A 142 12.50 4.17 12.13
C ALA A 142 13.44 3.16 11.44
N VAL A 143 12.94 1.98 11.07
CA VAL A 143 13.75 0.95 10.39
C VAL A 143 14.26 1.43 9.02
N CYS A 144 13.39 2.04 8.21
CA CYS A 144 13.77 2.57 6.90
C CYS A 144 14.80 3.70 7.02
N LYS A 145 14.63 4.59 8.01
CA LYS A 145 15.60 5.65 8.29
C LYS A 145 16.98 5.08 8.64
N ALA A 146 17.02 4.12 9.57
CA ALA A 146 18.27 3.47 9.98
C ALA A 146 18.93 2.72 8.80
N ALA A 147 18.15 2.03 7.97
CA ALA A 147 18.66 1.33 6.80
C ALA A 147 19.21 2.31 5.74
N LYS A 148 18.51 3.41 5.48
CA LYS A 148 18.99 4.48 4.59
C LYS A 148 20.33 5.04 5.06
N GLU A 149 20.45 5.37 6.35
CA GLU A 149 21.69 5.88 6.94
C GLU A 149 22.82 4.84 6.87
N LYS A 150 22.50 3.56 7.08
CA LYS A 150 23.50 2.48 7.07
C LYS A 150 24.03 2.14 5.67
N PHE A 151 23.15 2.09 4.68
CA PHE A 151 23.48 1.57 3.34
C PHE A 151 23.64 2.66 2.28
N GLY A 152 23.35 3.92 2.59
CA GLY A 152 23.50 5.04 1.65
C GLY A 152 22.53 4.99 0.47
N LYS A 153 21.49 4.15 0.53
CA LYS A 153 20.45 4.03 -0.50
C LYS A 153 19.11 4.56 -0.01
N PRO A 154 18.26 5.13 -0.89
CA PRO A 154 16.89 5.43 -0.55
C PRO A 154 16.13 4.17 -0.12
N VAL A 155 15.66 4.17 1.13
CA VAL A 155 14.72 3.19 1.67
C VAL A 155 13.49 3.97 2.09
N ILE A 156 12.37 3.75 1.40
CA ILE A 156 11.18 4.59 1.52
C ILE A 156 10.05 3.76 2.16
N PRO A 157 9.57 4.15 3.36
CA PRO A 157 8.43 3.51 4.00
C PRO A 157 7.13 3.89 3.27
N VAL A 158 6.27 2.89 3.05
CA VAL A 158 4.93 3.01 2.49
C VAL A 158 3.95 2.51 3.54
N ASN A 159 3.37 3.46 4.27
CA ASN A 159 2.34 3.19 5.27
C ASN A 159 1.00 2.98 4.53
N SER A 160 0.62 1.71 4.36
CA SER A 160 -0.57 1.29 3.61
C SER A 160 -1.49 0.44 4.48
#